data_AF-A0AAV3VVT6-F1
#
_entry.id   AF-A0AAV3VVT6-F1
#
_cell.length_a   1.000
_cell.length_b   1.000
_cell.length_c   1.000
_cell.angle_alpha   90.00
_cell.angle_beta   90.00
_cell.angle_gamma   90.00
#
_symmetry.space_group_name_H-M   'P 1'
#
loop_
_entity.id
_entity.type
_entity.pdbx_description
1 polymer ?
#
loop_
_entity_poly.entity_id
_entity_poly.type
_entity_poly.pdbx_seq_one_letter_code
_entity_poly.pdbx_strand_id
1 'polypeptide(L)' 'MVDESKSELIYNGMVQSIRSSNENGIYCIEIQGATSSFELDIKEKSRSFKNADMTYDALVGKILKDYSVSSFVHVN' A
#
# COMPACT_ATOMS: atom_id res chain seq x y z
N MET A 1 6.87 23.60 -18.06
CA MET A 1 6.89 22.16 -18.37
C MET A 1 7.45 21.45 -17.15
N VAL A 2 6.75 20.44 -16.63
CA VAL A 2 7.26 19.61 -15.53
C VAL A 2 8.32 18.69 -16.11
N ASP A 3 9.50 18.66 -15.49
CA ASP A 3 10.58 17.75 -15.85
C ASP A 3 10.25 16.36 -15.27
N GLU A 4 9.60 15.51 -16.07
CA GLU A 4 9.18 14.16 -15.66
C GLU A 4 10.37 13.27 -15.24
N SER A 5 11.59 13.60 -15.66
CA SER A 5 12.82 12.90 -15.25
C SER A 5 13.16 13.08 -13.76
N LYS A 6 12.49 14.03 -13.07
CA LYS A 6 12.60 14.27 -11.62
C LYS A 6 11.35 13.88 -10.84
N SER A 7 10.43 13.12 -11.43
CA SER A 7 9.25 12.66 -10.71
C SER A 7 9.62 11.58 -9.68
N GLU A 8 9.15 11.75 -8.45
CA GLU A 8 9.30 10.78 -7.36
C GLU A 8 7.92 10.27 -6.93
N LEU A 9 7.81 8.96 -6.73
CA LEU A 9 6.59 8.34 -6.23
C LEU A 9 6.47 8.63 -4.72
N ILE A 10 5.65 9.62 -4.36
CA ILE A 10 5.41 9.97 -2.95
C ILE A 10 4.28 9.17 -2.29
N TYR A 11 3.46 8.46 -3.09
CA TYR A 11 2.36 7.66 -2.59
C TYR A 11 2.00 6.51 -3.56
N ASN A 12 1.77 5.32 -3.00
CA ASN A 12 1.28 4.15 -3.73
C ASN A 12 0.23 3.45 -2.87
N GLY A 13 -0.99 3.31 -3.39
CA GLY A 13 -2.11 2.75 -2.66
C GLY A 13 -3.41 2.70 -3.47
N MET A 14 -4.48 2.26 -2.83
CA MET A 14 -5.82 2.18 -3.41
C MET A 14 -6.65 3.39 -2.99
N VAL A 15 -7.43 3.94 -3.93
CA VAL A 15 -8.40 4.99 -3.62
C VAL A 15 -9.61 4.36 -2.95
N GLN A 16 -9.88 4.76 -1.72
CA GLN A 16 -11.01 4.28 -0.91
C GLN A 16 -12.27 5.11 -1.15
N SER A 17 -12.11 6.43 -1.31
CA SER A 17 -13.21 7.31 -1.66
C SER A 17 -12.73 8.58 -2.34
N ILE A 18 -13.62 9.15 -3.16
CA ILE A 18 -13.46 10.46 -3.77
C ILE A 18 -14.71 11.25 -3.44
N ARG A 19 -14.54 12.46 -2.93
CA ARG A 19 -15.64 13.37 -2.62
C ARG A 19 -15.35 14.72 -3.23
N SER A 20 -16.39 15.36 -3.76
CA SER A 20 -16.33 16.74 -4.20
C SER A 20 -17.29 17.57 -3.37
N SER A 21 -16.86 18.74 -2.93
CA SER A 21 -17.72 19.73 -2.29
C SER A 21 -17.64 21.06 -3.02
N ASN A 22 -18.72 21.84 -2.90
CA ASN A 22 -18.72 23.25 -3.26
C ASN A 22 -19.25 24.04 -2.08
N GLU A 23 -18.39 24.84 -1.46
CA GLU A 23 -18.76 25.70 -0.34
C GLU A 23 -18.45 27.15 -0.72
N ASN A 24 -19.48 27.99 -0.75
CA ASN A 24 -19.38 29.41 -1.15
C ASN A 24 -18.69 29.61 -2.51
N GLY A 25 -18.91 28.68 -3.45
CA GLY A 25 -18.30 28.73 -4.78
C GLY A 25 -16.90 28.13 -4.89
N ILE A 26 -16.28 27.70 -3.78
CA ILE A 26 -14.99 27.00 -3.79
C ILE A 26 -15.22 25.51 -4.00
N TYR A 27 -14.70 24.97 -5.10
CA TYR A 27 -14.73 23.54 -5.38
C TYR A 27 -13.53 22.83 -4.78
N CYS A 28 -13.79 21.85 -3.91
CA CYS A 28 -12.77 21.01 -3.29
C CYS A 28 -12.95 19.56 -3.70
N ILE A 29 -11.83 18.85 -3.90
CA ILE A 29 -11.82 17.39 -4.07
C ILE A 29 -11.04 16.81 -2.91
N GLU A 30 -11.65 15.87 -2.21
CA GLU A 30 -11.04 15.05 -1.18
C GLU A 30 -10.84 13.63 -1.73
N ILE A 31 -9.61 13.12 -1.64
CA ILE A 31 -9.26 11.77 -2.03
C ILE A 31 -8.76 11.05 -0.79
N GLN A 32 -9.45 9.98 -0.40
CA GLN A 32 -9.00 9.09 0.65
C GLN A 32 -8.28 7.90 0.02
N GLY A 33 -7.01 7.71 0.36
CA GLY A 33 -6.21 6.56 -0.06
C GLY A 33 -5.91 5.61 1.11
N ALA A 34 -5.81 4.32 0.83
CA ALA A 34 -5.28 3.31 1.73
C ALA A 34 -4.04 2.65 1.11
N THR A 35 -3.00 2.40 1.90
CA THR A 35 -1.85 1.62 1.43
C THR A 35 -2.26 0.18 1.16
N SER A 36 -1.59 -0.50 0.23
CA SER A 36 -1.92 -1.90 -0.11
C SER A 36 -1.81 -2.85 1.08
N SER A 37 -1.01 -2.50 2.10
CA SER A 37 -0.90 -3.26 3.36
C SER A 37 -2.23 -3.39 4.11
N PHE A 38 -3.21 -2.52 3.86
CA PHE A 38 -4.54 -2.61 4.49
C PHE A 38 -5.21 -3.97 4.25
N GLU A 39 -4.94 -4.63 3.12
CA GLU A 39 -5.50 -5.97 2.86
C GLU A 39 -5.06 -7.02 3.90
N LEU A 40 -3.90 -6.81 4.54
CA LEU A 40 -3.38 -7.69 5.60
C LEU A 40 -4.28 -7.65 6.84
N ASP A 41 -4.93 -6.52 7.10
CA ASP A 41 -5.74 -6.29 8.29
C ASP A 41 -7.18 -6.84 8.14
N ILE A 42 -7.63 -7.13 6.90
CA ILE A 42 -9.01 -7.55 6.62
C ILE A 42 -9.28 -9.00 7.04
N LYS A 43 -8.31 -9.89 6.84
CA LYS A 43 -8.48 -11.34 7.04
C LYS A 43 -7.35 -11.93 7.86
N GLU A 44 -7.70 -12.46 9.02
CA GLU A 44 -6.79 -13.27 9.81
C GLU A 44 -6.45 -14.58 9.07
N LYS A 45 -5.17 -14.93 9.03
CA LYS A 45 -4.68 -16.19 8.47
C LYS A 45 -3.65 -16.82 9.42
N SER A 46 -3.83 -18.08 9.74
CA SER A 46 -2.88 -18.86 10.55
C SER A 46 -2.02 -19.75 9.66
N ARG A 47 -0.70 -19.73 9.84
CA ARG A 47 0.29 -20.49 9.07
C ARG A 47 1.49 -20.85 9.92
N SER A 48 2.19 -21.93 9.56
CA SER A 48 3.47 -22.30 10.16
C SER A 48 4.58 -22.33 9.12
N PHE A 49 5.73 -21.76 9.46
CA PHE A 49 6.92 -21.74 8.61
C PHE A 49 8.02 -22.54 9.31
N LYS A 50 8.31 -23.75 8.79
CA LYS A 50 9.15 -24.75 9.48
C LYS A 50 10.61 -24.76 9.04
N ASN A 51 11.02 -23.85 8.17
CA ASN A 51 12.42 -23.74 7.74
C ASN A 51 13.13 -22.71 8.61
N ALA A 52 13.99 -23.17 9.52
CA ALA A 52 14.74 -22.32 10.43
C ALA A 52 15.75 -21.40 9.73
N ASP A 53 16.21 -21.79 8.54
CA ASP A 53 17.19 -21.02 7.76
C ASP A 53 16.53 -19.96 6.86
N MET A 54 15.20 -19.78 6.95
CA MET A 54 14.47 -18.80 6.14
C MET A 54 14.74 -17.38 6.65
N THR A 55 15.11 -16.48 5.73
CA THR A 55 15.24 -15.06 6.04
C THR A 55 13.89 -14.39 6.24
N TYR A 56 13.84 -13.28 6.96
CA TYR A 56 12.63 -12.49 7.13
C TYR A 56 12.07 -11.98 5.80
N ASP A 57 12.92 -11.55 4.87
CA ASP A 57 12.49 -11.13 3.53
C ASP A 57 11.78 -12.26 2.77
N ALA A 58 12.33 -13.47 2.83
CA ALA A 58 11.72 -14.64 2.21
C ALA A 58 10.40 -15.04 2.89
N LEU A 59 10.32 -14.90 4.22
CA LEU A 59 9.12 -15.15 5.00
C LEU A 59 8.00 -14.15 4.65
N VAL A 60 8.30 -12.86 4.74
CA VAL A 60 7.35 -11.77 4.41
C VAL A 60 6.94 -11.88 2.95
N GLY A 61 7.87 -12.12 2.03
CA GLY A 61 7.57 -12.37 0.62
C GLY A 61 6.59 -13.54 0.42
N LYS A 62 6.70 -14.63 1.21
CA LYS A 62 5.73 -15.72 1.18
C LYS A 62 4.36 -15.33 1.71
N ILE A 63 4.28 -14.49 2.74
CA ILE A 63 3.02 -13.99 3.30
C ILE A 63 2.30 -13.11 2.26
N LEU A 64 3.04 -12.21 1.62
CA LEU A 64 2.48 -11.22 0.70
C LEU A 64 1.97 -11.79 -0.62
N LYS A 65 2.41 -12.99 -1.04
CA LYS A 65 1.93 -13.67 -2.27
C LYS A 65 0.41 -13.87 -2.32
N ASP A 66 -0.24 -13.90 -1.17
CA ASP A 66 -1.68 -14.10 -1.08
C ASP A 66 -2.49 -12.79 -1.11
N TYR A 67 -1.82 -11.66 -1.28
CA TYR A 67 -2.41 -10.32 -1.26
C TYR A 67 -1.95 -9.54 -2.49
N SER A 68 -2.70 -8.50 -2.88
CA SER A 68 -2.38 -7.67 -4.05
C SER A 68 -1.27 -6.65 -3.75
N VAL A 69 -0.47 -6.89 -2.70
CA VAL A 69 0.58 -5.98 -2.23
C VAL A 69 1.73 -5.99 -3.24
N SER A 70 2.09 -4.79 -3.73
CA SER A 70 3.08 -4.61 -4.79
C SER A 70 4.52 -4.59 -4.29
N SER A 71 4.77 -4.25 -3.03
CA SER A 71 6.14 -4.16 -2.48
C SER A 71 6.19 -4.11 -0.95
N PHE A 72 7.29 -4.57 -0.36
CA PHE A 72 7.68 -4.38 1.04
C PHE A 72 9.14 -3.91 1.10
N VAL A 73 9.48 -3.10 2.10
CA VAL A 73 10.83 -2.60 2.33
C VAL A 73 11.29 -3.04 3.72
N HIS A 74 12.37 -3.82 3.77
CA HIS A 74 13.06 -4.15 5.01
C HIS A 74 14.08 -3.05 5.33
N VAL A 75 14.06 -2.53 6.55
CA VAL A 75 15.04 -1.55 7.05
C VAL A 75 15.92 -2.26 8.08
N ASN A 76 17.24 -2.25 7.85
CA ASN A 76 18.26 -2.81 8.76
C ASN A 76 18.38 -2.01 10.06
#